data_AF-A0A0G4KW84-F1
#
_entry.id   AF-A0A0G4KW84-F1
#
_cell.length_a   1.000
_cell.length_b   1.000
_cell.length_c   1.000
_cell.angle_alpha   90.00
_cell.angle_beta   90.00
_cell.angle_gamma   90.00
#
_symmetry.space_group_name_H-M   'P 1'
#
loop_
_entity.id
_entity.type
_entity.pdbx_description
1 polymer ?
#
loop_
_entity_poly.entity_id
_entity_poly.type
_entity_poly.pdbx_seq_one_letter_code
_entity_poly.pdbx_strand_id
1 'polypeptide(L)'
;MVGIANALDLTDRFLPRLKSKNLKPDLLPFHPYSAAQIKSIITTRLKSLLPEGSQQTSAPFIHPAAIELCSRKVASQTGDLRKAFEICRRALDLIEAETKEKHENEAREKMLQMTPSRKPLGETTNCASPTKGGSRSVAQIATSSLKALTAETAPRASIGHLNKVTQAAFSNGTNQRLKALNLQQKAALCALVALENRNRMARANSGLSTTPSKSATLAPTVKILFDTYTILCTRDSVLHPLSSSEFREVVGSLETLGLVSPVEGKAGSFIAQTPSK
;
A
#
# COMPACT_ATOMS: atom_id res chain seq x y z
N MET A 1 -0.45 -11.74 40.08
CA MET A 1 -1.14 -11.98 38.80
C MET A 1 -0.85 -10.80 37.89
N VAL A 2 -0.52 -11.02 36.62
CA VAL A 2 -0.32 -9.96 35.63
C VAL A 2 -1.38 -10.11 34.56
N GLY A 3 -2.11 -9.02 34.27
CA GLY A 3 -3.12 -8.97 33.21
C GLY A 3 -2.60 -8.15 32.04
N ILE A 4 -2.73 -8.66 30.82
CA ILE A 4 -2.36 -7.96 29.58
C ILE A 4 -3.66 -7.63 28.85
N ALA A 5 -3.88 -6.35 28.57
CA ALA A 5 -5.07 -5.85 27.88
C ALA A 5 -4.69 -4.77 26.87
N ASN A 6 -5.46 -4.66 25.78
CA ASN A 6 -5.27 -3.62 24.77
C ASN A 6 -5.84 -2.25 25.20
N ALA A 7 -6.83 -2.26 26.09
CA ALA A 7 -7.55 -1.08 26.51
C ALA A 7 -7.19 -0.77 27.97
N LEU A 8 -6.69 0.45 28.21
CA LEU A 8 -6.27 0.92 29.53
C LEU A 8 -7.45 1.12 30.49
N ASP A 9 -8.67 1.27 29.97
CA ASP A 9 -9.92 1.44 30.71
C ASP A 9 -10.61 0.11 31.07
N LEU A 10 -9.97 -1.04 30.81
CA LEU A 10 -10.59 -2.34 31.03
C LEU A 10 -10.97 -2.58 32.49
N THR A 11 -10.08 -2.21 33.41
CA THR A 11 -10.30 -2.33 34.87
C THR A 11 -11.43 -1.40 35.34
N ASP A 12 -11.58 -0.26 34.67
CA ASP A 12 -12.57 0.76 34.98
C ASP A 12 -13.96 0.42 34.47
N ARG A 13 -14.04 -0.14 33.28
CA ARG A 13 -15.29 -0.44 32.57
C ARG A 13 -15.87 -1.80 32.94
N PHE A 14 -15.02 -2.81 33.14
CA PHE A 14 -15.48 -4.20 33.28
C PHE A 14 -15.33 -4.75 34.70
N LEU A 15 -14.59 -4.07 35.60
CA LEU A 15 -14.37 -4.53 36.97
C LEU A 15 -14.77 -3.50 38.04
N PRO A 16 -16.01 -2.96 38.03
CA PRO A 16 -16.48 -2.02 39.05
C PRO A 16 -16.46 -2.61 40.48
N ARG A 17 -16.63 -3.93 40.61
CA ARG A 17 -16.54 -4.65 41.89
C ARG A 17 -15.12 -4.72 42.47
N LEU A 18 -14.10 -4.54 41.65
CA LEU A 18 -12.70 -4.50 42.08
C LEU A 18 -12.39 -3.12 42.68
N LYS A 19 -12.89 -2.06 42.02
CA LYS A 19 -12.86 -0.69 42.53
C LYS A 19 -13.57 -0.55 43.88
N SER A 20 -14.75 -1.15 44.03
CA SER A 20 -15.50 -1.09 45.29
C SER A 20 -14.82 -1.80 46.47
N LYS A 21 -13.89 -2.72 46.19
CA LYS A 21 -13.08 -3.41 47.20
C LYS A 21 -11.71 -2.74 47.45
N ASN A 22 -11.47 -1.55 46.91
CA ASN A 22 -10.18 -0.83 46.98
C ASN A 22 -8.98 -1.62 46.44
N LEU A 23 -9.22 -2.63 45.59
CA LEU A 23 -8.16 -3.37 44.92
C LEU A 23 -7.88 -2.71 43.57
N LYS A 24 -6.87 -1.84 43.52
CA LYS A 24 -6.43 -1.19 42.28
C LYS A 24 -5.15 -1.86 41.77
N PRO A 25 -5.17 -2.48 40.57
CA PRO A 25 -3.95 -2.98 39.98
C PRO A 25 -3.06 -1.80 39.57
N ASP A 26 -1.74 -1.97 39.68
CA ASP A 26 -0.79 -1.03 39.11
C ASP A 26 -0.84 -1.12 37.57
N LEU A 27 -0.91 0.05 36.91
CA LEU A 27 -1.10 0.15 35.46
C LEU A 27 0.21 0.58 34.81
N LEU A 28 0.78 -0.31 34.00
CA LEU A 28 1.95 -0.03 33.17
C LEU A 28 1.54 0.10 31.70
N PRO A 29 1.28 1.32 31.17
CA PRO A 29 0.91 1.51 29.78
C PRO A 29 2.12 1.29 28.85
N PHE A 30 1.93 0.47 27.82
CA PHE A 30 2.90 0.31 26.74
C PHE A 30 2.57 1.28 25.60
N HIS A 31 3.36 2.33 25.45
CA HIS A 31 3.21 3.27 24.36
C HIS A 31 3.64 2.66 23.01
N PRO A 32 3.06 3.12 21.88
CA PRO A 32 3.52 2.75 20.55
C PRO A 32 5.00 3.11 20.36
N TYR A 33 5.70 2.33 19.54
CA TYR A 33 7.14 2.52 19.35
C TYR A 33 7.45 3.82 18.58
N SER A 34 8.49 4.53 19.03
CA SER A 34 9.02 5.69 18.32
C SER A 34 9.79 5.28 17.06
N ALA A 35 9.94 6.20 16.12
CA ALA A 35 10.69 5.93 14.88
C ALA A 35 12.14 5.48 15.16
N ALA A 36 12.79 6.03 16.19
CA ALA A 36 14.13 5.64 16.60
C ALA A 36 14.17 4.22 17.18
N GLN A 37 13.18 3.86 18.01
CA GLN A 37 13.05 2.51 18.57
C GLN A 37 12.82 1.49 17.47
N ILE A 38 11.91 1.76 16.52
CA ILE A 38 11.64 0.87 15.38
C ILE A 38 12.92 0.67 14.55
N LYS A 39 13.63 1.77 14.21
CA LYS A 39 14.89 1.71 13.46
C LYS A 39 15.93 0.85 14.18
N SER A 40 16.12 1.06 15.48
CA SER A 40 17.07 0.30 16.30
C SER A 40 16.71 -1.18 16.30
N ILE A 41 15.44 -1.52 16.56
CA ILE A 41 14.98 -2.91 16.63
C ILE A 41 15.18 -3.63 15.30
N ILE A 42 14.77 -3.02 14.18
CA ILE A 42 14.98 -3.61 12.84
C ILE A 42 16.48 -3.81 12.58
N THR A 43 17.30 -2.81 12.88
CA THR A 43 18.76 -2.88 12.66
C THR A 43 19.40 -3.98 13.50
N THR A 44 19.05 -4.09 14.79
CA THR A 44 19.57 -5.14 15.67
C THR A 44 19.18 -6.53 15.16
N ARG A 45 17.94 -6.71 14.69
CA ARG A 45 17.46 -7.99 14.15
C ARG A 45 18.11 -8.34 12.82
N LEU A 46 18.43 -7.37 11.98
CA LEU A 46 19.18 -7.61 10.74
C LEU A 46 20.65 -7.94 11.04
N LYS A 47 21.25 -7.27 12.03
CA LYS A 47 22.62 -7.54 12.46
C LYS A 47 22.80 -8.92 13.07
N SER A 48 21.82 -9.44 13.83
CA SER A 48 21.88 -10.79 14.38
C SER A 48 21.87 -11.91 13.33
N LEU A 49 21.60 -11.59 12.06
CA LEU A 49 21.67 -12.54 10.95
C LEU A 49 23.07 -12.65 10.33
N LEU A 50 23.98 -11.73 10.67
CA LEU A 50 25.36 -11.76 10.19
C LEU A 50 26.25 -12.59 11.13
N PRO A 51 27.23 -13.35 10.61
CA PRO A 51 28.26 -14.00 11.42
C PRO A 51 29.07 -12.94 12.19
N GLU A 52 29.48 -13.25 13.43
CA GLU A 52 30.14 -12.33 14.38
C GLU A 52 31.53 -11.78 13.98
N GLY A 53 31.93 -11.91 12.71
CA GLY A 53 33.22 -11.40 12.19
C GLY A 53 33.11 -10.40 11.03
N SER A 54 31.90 -10.09 10.56
CA SER A 54 31.72 -9.17 9.42
C SER A 54 31.65 -7.71 9.88
N GLN A 55 32.73 -6.96 9.66
CA GLN A 55 32.81 -5.51 9.97
C GLN A 55 32.02 -4.63 8.99
N GLN A 56 30.81 -5.04 8.61
CA GLN A 56 29.92 -4.16 7.86
C GLN A 56 29.08 -3.32 8.83
N THR A 57 29.42 -2.04 8.92
CA THR A 57 28.67 -1.01 9.67
C THR A 57 27.22 -0.85 9.17
N SER A 58 26.91 -1.36 7.98
CA SER A 58 25.62 -1.19 7.31
C SER A 58 24.75 -2.45 7.44
N ALA A 59 23.45 -2.27 7.71
CA ALA A 59 22.50 -3.38 7.82
C ALA A 59 22.46 -4.23 6.53
N PRO A 60 22.49 -5.57 6.65
CA PRO A 60 22.44 -6.47 5.50
C PRO A 60 21.05 -6.42 4.87
N PHE A 61 20.96 -6.72 3.57
CA PHE A 61 19.74 -6.81 2.78
C PHE A 61 18.90 -5.54 2.61
N ILE A 62 18.99 -4.53 3.49
CA ILE A 62 18.19 -3.29 3.42
C ILE A 62 19.10 -2.07 3.57
N HIS A 63 18.91 -1.06 2.72
CA HIS A 63 19.64 0.19 2.83
C HIS A 63 19.24 0.96 4.10
N PRO A 64 20.18 1.52 4.90
CA PRO A 64 19.86 2.17 6.17
C PRO A 64 18.88 3.34 6.05
N ALA A 65 18.98 4.12 4.97
CA ALA A 65 18.00 5.19 4.67
C ALA A 65 16.58 4.65 4.41
N ALA A 66 16.46 3.44 3.87
CA ALA A 66 15.18 2.81 3.61
C ALA A 66 14.53 2.30 4.91
N ILE A 67 15.34 1.76 5.85
CA ILE A 67 14.90 1.43 7.21
C ILE A 67 14.37 2.67 7.93
N GLU A 68 15.07 3.80 7.80
CA GLU A 68 14.66 5.05 8.42
C GLU A 68 13.32 5.57 7.87
N LEU A 69 13.14 5.53 6.55
CA LEU A 69 11.88 5.88 5.90
C LEU A 69 10.72 5.02 6.42
N CYS A 70 10.91 3.69 6.43
CA CYS A 70 9.93 2.74 6.94
C CYS A 70 9.59 3.02 8.40
N SER A 71 10.61 3.19 9.25
CA SER A 71 10.45 3.43 10.68
C SER A 71 9.65 4.71 10.96
N ARG A 72 9.97 5.80 10.26
CA ARG A 72 9.24 7.08 10.38
C ARG A 72 7.79 6.95 9.93
N LYS A 73 7.56 6.23 8.83
CA LYS A 73 6.20 6.03 8.31
C LYS A 73 5.36 5.14 9.22
N VAL A 74 5.90 4.04 9.76
CA VAL A 74 5.16 3.17 10.68
C VAL A 74 4.86 3.89 12.00
N ALA A 75 5.86 4.59 12.58
CA ALA A 75 5.68 5.34 13.82
C ALA A 75 4.59 6.41 13.71
N SER A 76 4.51 7.11 12.58
CA SER A 76 3.47 8.13 12.34
C SER A 76 2.07 7.57 12.08
N GLN A 77 1.93 6.29 11.74
CA GLN A 77 0.65 5.69 11.38
C GLN A 77 0.07 4.85 12.52
N THR A 78 0.87 3.93 13.06
CA THR A 78 0.42 2.98 14.09
C THR A 78 1.40 2.81 15.23
N GLY A 79 2.70 2.93 14.97
CA GLY A 79 3.75 2.58 15.94
C GLY A 79 3.82 1.10 16.28
N ASP A 80 3.23 0.22 15.45
CA ASP A 80 3.25 -1.23 15.63
C ASP A 80 4.43 -1.87 14.88
N LEU A 81 5.30 -2.56 15.61
CA LEU A 81 6.44 -3.30 15.06
C LEU A 81 6.04 -4.43 14.12
N ARG A 82 4.90 -5.10 14.36
CA ARG A 82 4.45 -6.18 13.48
C ARG A 82 4.28 -5.67 12.06
N LYS A 83 3.64 -4.51 11.91
CA LYS A 83 3.43 -3.88 10.61
C LYS A 83 4.75 -3.43 9.97
N ALA A 84 5.73 -2.97 10.76
CA ALA A 84 7.06 -2.65 10.26
C ALA A 84 7.78 -3.89 9.68
N PHE A 85 7.75 -5.01 10.39
CA PHE A 85 8.37 -6.26 9.91
C PHE A 85 7.68 -6.82 8.67
N GLU A 86 6.35 -6.75 8.60
CA GLU A 86 5.60 -7.15 7.40
C GLU A 86 6.00 -6.33 6.17
N ILE A 87 6.22 -5.02 6.33
CA ILE A 87 6.68 -4.15 5.24
C ILE A 87 8.10 -4.50 4.81
N CYS A 88 9.01 -4.73 5.77
CA CYS A 88 10.37 -5.16 5.47
C CYS A 88 10.39 -6.50 4.74
N ARG A 89 9.59 -7.48 5.18
CA ARG A 89 9.46 -8.79 4.54
C ARG A 89 8.97 -8.66 3.10
N ARG A 90 7.86 -7.96 2.88
CA ARG A 90 7.32 -7.74 1.53
C ARG A 90 8.30 -7.01 0.61
N ALA A 91 9.12 -6.10 1.14
CA ALA A 91 10.14 -5.45 0.33
C ALA A 91 11.26 -6.42 -0.10
N LEU A 92 11.63 -7.37 0.77
CA LEU A 92 12.55 -8.44 0.41
C LEU A 92 11.95 -9.39 -0.62
N ASP A 93 10.68 -9.78 -0.46
CA ASP A 93 9.97 -10.64 -1.42
C ASP A 93 9.95 -10.01 -2.83
N LEU A 94 9.74 -8.68 -2.93
CA LEU A 94 9.80 -7.96 -4.21
C LEU A 94 11.19 -8.02 -4.86
N ILE A 95 12.24 -7.85 -4.06
CA ILE A 95 13.62 -7.87 -4.56
C ILE A 95 14.00 -9.28 -4.99
N GLU A 96 13.58 -10.30 -4.23
CA GLU A 96 13.78 -11.69 -4.59
C GLU A 96 13.11 -12.00 -5.94
N ALA A 97 11.87 -11.56 -6.14
CA ALA A 97 11.14 -11.73 -7.39
C ALA A 97 11.85 -11.01 -8.56
N GLU A 98 12.22 -9.73 -8.40
CA GLU A 98 12.93 -8.96 -9.44
C GLU A 98 14.30 -9.56 -9.78
N THR A 99 15.03 -10.06 -8.78
CA THR A 99 16.36 -10.68 -8.96
C THR A 99 16.25 -12.01 -9.68
N LYS A 100 15.25 -12.82 -9.32
CA LYS A 100 14.96 -14.09 -9.98
C LYS A 100 14.59 -13.87 -11.45
N GLU A 101 13.69 -12.93 -11.74
CA GLU A 101 13.30 -12.58 -13.10
C GLU A 101 14.50 -12.10 -13.93
N LYS A 102 15.36 -11.26 -13.35
CA LYS A 102 16.57 -10.77 -14.03
C LYS A 102 17.51 -11.92 -14.39
N HIS A 103 17.79 -12.83 -13.46
CA HIS A 103 18.65 -13.99 -13.74
C HIS A 103 18.03 -14.98 -14.73
N GLU A 104 16.71 -15.16 -14.72
CA GLU A 104 16.01 -15.97 -15.72
C GLU A 104 16.11 -15.35 -17.12
N ASN A 105 15.96 -14.02 -17.24
CA ASN A 105 16.13 -13.29 -18.48
C ASN A 105 17.58 -13.34 -18.99
N GLU A 106 18.58 -13.14 -18.11
CA GLU A 106 19.99 -13.28 -18.46
C GLU A 106 20.35 -14.72 -18.88
N ALA A 107 19.78 -15.73 -18.21
CA ALA A 107 19.96 -17.13 -18.58
C ALA A 107 19.36 -17.44 -19.95
N ARG A 108 18.18 -16.88 -20.24
CA ARG A 108 17.52 -16.99 -21.54
C ARG A 108 18.33 -16.31 -22.64
N GLU A 109 18.87 -15.13 -22.39
CA GLU A 109 19.71 -14.41 -23.34
C GLU A 109 21.01 -15.17 -23.63
N LYS A 110 21.70 -15.67 -22.59
CA LYS A 110 22.91 -16.50 -22.76
C LYS A 110 22.62 -17.76 -23.58
N MET A 111 21.47 -18.40 -23.38
CA MET A 111 21.06 -19.56 -24.18
C MET A 111 20.80 -19.20 -25.65
N LEU A 112 20.16 -18.06 -25.91
CA LEU A 112 19.95 -17.56 -27.27
C LEU A 112 21.28 -17.26 -27.98
N GLN A 113 22.26 -16.68 -27.28
CA GLN A 113 23.60 -16.40 -27.82
C GLN A 113 24.43 -17.68 -28.06
N MET A 114 24.18 -18.76 -27.33
CA MET A 114 24.85 -20.06 -27.51
C MET A 114 24.27 -20.91 -28.65
N THR A 115 23.20 -20.46 -29.31
CA THR A 115 22.62 -21.18 -30.45
C THR A 115 23.37 -20.78 -31.74
N PRO A 116 24.16 -21.67 -32.38
CA PRO A 116 24.98 -21.31 -33.52
C PRO A 116 24.11 -21.26 -34.79
N SER A 117 23.36 -20.18 -35.00
CA SER A 117 22.75 -19.92 -36.29
C SER A 117 23.71 -19.08 -37.13
N ARG A 118 24.50 -19.78 -37.96
CA ARG A 118 25.20 -19.36 -39.21
C ARG A 118 26.55 -20.08 -39.34
N LYS A 119 26.50 -21.35 -39.76
CA LYS A 119 27.55 -21.94 -40.60
C LYS A 119 26.87 -22.52 -41.85
N PRO A 120 27.33 -22.18 -43.07
CA PRO A 120 26.76 -22.74 -44.28
C PRO A 120 27.05 -24.23 -44.35
N LEU A 121 26.08 -24.95 -44.92
CA LEU A 121 26.03 -26.37 -45.21
C LEU A 121 27.43 -26.98 -45.47
N GLY A 122 27.91 -27.81 -44.54
CA GLY A 122 29.19 -28.50 -44.62
C GLY A 122 29.07 -29.92 -44.07
N GLU A 123 28.97 -30.85 -45.01
CA GLU A 123 29.22 -32.29 -45.02
C GLU A 123 29.17 -33.11 -43.71
N THR A 124 28.31 -34.13 -43.76
CA THR A 124 28.09 -35.16 -42.76
C THR A 124 29.37 -35.94 -42.42
N THR A 125 29.78 -35.91 -41.16
CA THR A 125 30.70 -36.91 -40.61
C THR A 125 30.15 -37.46 -39.28
N ASN A 126 30.05 -38.79 -39.25
CA ASN A 126 29.59 -39.60 -38.12
C ASN A 126 30.44 -39.33 -36.87
N CYS A 127 29.78 -39.04 -35.74
CA CYS A 127 30.41 -39.03 -34.42
C CYS A 127 29.46 -39.64 -33.39
N ALA A 128 29.48 -40.97 -33.28
CA ALA A 128 29.00 -41.69 -32.12
C ALA A 128 29.98 -41.43 -30.95
N SER A 129 29.65 -40.46 -30.09
CA SER A 129 30.21 -40.35 -28.75
C SER A 129 29.16 -39.71 -27.84
N PRO A 130 28.86 -40.26 -26.64
CA PRO A 130 27.94 -39.64 -25.72
C PRO A 130 28.68 -38.48 -25.06
N THR A 131 28.67 -37.33 -25.72
CA THR A 131 29.10 -36.10 -25.05
C THR A 131 28.11 -35.86 -23.91
N LYS A 132 28.59 -35.91 -22.66
CA LYS A 132 27.87 -35.42 -21.47
C LYS A 132 27.76 -33.89 -21.51
N GLY A 133 27.39 -33.32 -22.65
CA GLY A 133 27.00 -31.94 -22.83
C GLY A 133 25.50 -31.85 -22.72
N GLY A 134 24.94 -32.16 -21.55
CA GLY A 134 23.53 -31.92 -21.30
C GLY A 134 23.25 -30.45 -21.56
N SER A 135 22.41 -30.17 -22.56
CA SER A 135 21.89 -28.82 -22.80
C SER A 135 21.38 -28.29 -21.46
N ARG A 136 22.13 -27.35 -20.86
CA ARG A 136 21.77 -26.83 -19.55
C ARG A 136 20.46 -26.09 -19.72
N SER A 137 19.41 -26.59 -19.06
CA SER A 137 18.12 -25.90 -19.03
C SER A 137 18.29 -24.47 -18.51
N VAL A 138 17.48 -23.53 -19.01
CA VAL A 138 17.42 -22.14 -18.50
C VAL A 138 17.32 -22.12 -16.97
N ALA A 139 16.56 -23.06 -16.39
CA ALA A 139 16.43 -23.22 -14.95
C ALA A 139 17.75 -23.59 -14.25
N GLN A 140 18.61 -24.39 -14.88
CA GLN A 140 19.93 -24.75 -14.33
C GLN A 140 20.94 -23.59 -14.40
N ILE A 141 20.85 -22.77 -15.46
CA ILE A 141 21.69 -21.56 -15.61
C ILE A 141 21.27 -20.47 -14.62
N ALA A 142 19.96 -20.26 -14.42
CA ALA A 142 19.44 -19.33 -13.42
C ALA A 142 19.77 -19.78 -11.99
N THR A 143 19.57 -21.06 -11.66
CA THR A 143 19.85 -21.58 -10.30
C THR A 143 21.34 -21.56 -9.94
N SER A 144 22.25 -21.81 -10.89
CA SER A 144 23.69 -21.68 -10.64
C SER A 144 24.11 -20.23 -10.42
N SER A 145 23.51 -19.28 -11.14
CA SER A 145 23.74 -17.84 -10.94
C SER A 145 23.20 -17.38 -9.58
N LEU A 146 22.03 -17.86 -9.17
CA LEU A 146 21.43 -17.56 -7.86
C LEU A 146 22.24 -18.14 -6.68
N LYS A 147 22.84 -19.33 -6.85
CA LYS A 147 23.72 -19.94 -5.83
C LYS A 147 25.03 -19.17 -5.62
N ALA A 148 25.42 -18.29 -6.53
CA ALA A 148 26.61 -17.46 -6.40
C ALA A 148 26.39 -16.20 -5.54
N LEU A 149 25.14 -15.87 -5.19
CA LEU A 149 24.87 -14.73 -4.31
C LEU A 149 25.13 -15.10 -2.85
N THR A 150 26.10 -14.40 -2.25
CA THR A 150 26.36 -14.41 -0.81
C THR A 150 25.69 -13.20 -0.15
N ALA A 151 25.58 -13.19 1.19
CA ALA A 151 24.96 -12.11 1.95
C ALA A 151 25.56 -10.70 1.69
N GLU A 152 26.79 -10.63 1.15
CA GLU A 152 27.47 -9.40 0.79
C GLU A 152 27.20 -8.94 -0.66
N THR A 153 26.92 -9.88 -1.57
CA THR A 153 26.65 -9.59 -3.00
C THR A 153 25.15 -9.52 -3.30
N ALA A 154 24.29 -9.89 -2.33
CA ALA A 154 22.84 -9.87 -2.47
C ALA A 154 22.32 -8.44 -2.73
N PRO A 155 21.38 -8.27 -3.68
CA PRO A 155 20.80 -6.96 -3.96
C PRO A 155 20.09 -6.42 -2.72
N ARG A 156 20.42 -5.19 -2.36
CA ARG A 156 19.88 -4.52 -1.17
C ARG A 156 18.59 -3.81 -1.51
N ALA A 157 17.65 -3.84 -0.57
CA ALA A 157 16.41 -3.09 -0.65
C ALA A 157 16.69 -1.60 -0.69
N SER A 158 16.52 -1.03 -1.89
CA SER A 158 16.53 0.40 -2.10
C SER A 158 15.31 1.08 -1.46
N ILE A 159 15.40 2.40 -1.30
CA ILE A 159 14.30 3.24 -0.81
C ILE A 159 13.06 3.10 -1.71
N GLY A 160 13.25 2.88 -3.02
CA GLY A 160 12.15 2.72 -3.98
C GLY A 160 11.27 1.51 -3.68
N HIS A 161 11.86 0.34 -3.39
CA HIS A 161 11.11 -0.88 -3.07
C HIS A 161 10.31 -0.70 -1.78
N LEU A 162 10.95 -0.18 -0.72
CA LEU A 162 10.24 0.06 0.54
C LEU A 162 9.16 1.11 0.39
N ASN A 163 9.36 2.17 -0.41
CA ASN A 163 8.33 3.17 -0.66
C ASN A 163 7.13 2.56 -1.40
N LYS A 164 7.33 1.72 -2.42
CA LYS A 164 6.25 0.99 -3.11
C LYS A 164 5.42 0.14 -2.13
N VAL A 165 6.08 -0.66 -1.30
CA VAL A 165 5.39 -1.52 -0.30
C VAL A 165 4.69 -0.70 0.77
N THR A 166 5.35 0.35 1.27
CA THR A 166 4.82 1.23 2.30
C THR A 166 3.59 1.99 1.79
N GLN A 167 3.61 2.44 0.53
CA GLN A 167 2.43 3.00 -0.13
C GLN A 167 1.32 1.96 -0.22
N ALA A 168 1.60 0.74 -0.66
CA ALA A 168 0.58 -0.32 -0.70
C ALA A 168 0.01 -0.69 0.70
N ALA A 169 0.81 -0.58 1.77
CA ALA A 169 0.42 -0.96 3.13
C ALA A 169 -0.29 0.13 3.95
N PHE A 170 -0.09 1.42 3.60
CA PHE A 170 -0.62 2.56 4.34
C PHE A 170 -1.42 3.56 3.50
N SER A 171 -1.07 3.79 2.24
CA SER A 171 -2.01 4.47 1.35
C SER A 171 -3.07 3.42 1.01
N ASN A 172 -4.33 3.68 1.37
CA ASN A 172 -5.46 2.74 1.23
C ASN A 172 -5.82 2.44 -0.24
N GLY A 173 -4.84 2.20 -1.10
CA GLY A 173 -5.02 1.96 -2.51
C GLY A 173 -5.81 3.05 -3.22
N THR A 174 -6.05 4.25 -2.67
CA THR A 174 -6.97 5.22 -3.29
C THR A 174 -6.55 5.53 -4.72
N ASN A 175 -5.26 5.78 -4.96
CA ASN A 175 -4.72 5.95 -6.31
C ASN A 175 -4.85 4.67 -7.17
N GLN A 176 -4.73 3.48 -6.57
CA GLN A 176 -4.86 2.22 -7.29
C GLN A 176 -6.33 1.88 -7.62
N ARG A 177 -7.25 2.17 -6.71
CA ARG A 177 -8.70 2.09 -6.86
C ARG A 177 -9.16 3.06 -7.95
N LEU A 178 -8.70 4.32 -7.91
CA LEU A 178 -8.97 5.33 -8.94
C LEU A 178 -8.48 4.90 -10.33
N LYS A 179 -7.32 4.25 -10.41
CA LYS A 179 -6.80 3.70 -11.69
C LYS A 179 -7.67 2.55 -12.22
N ALA A 180 -8.14 1.67 -11.33
CA ALA A 180 -8.95 0.49 -11.66
C ALA A 180 -10.43 0.79 -11.99
N LEU A 181 -10.88 2.05 -11.90
CA LEU A 181 -12.26 2.41 -12.20
C LEU A 181 -12.61 2.25 -13.68
N ASN A 182 -13.85 1.78 -13.92
CA ASN A 182 -14.51 1.80 -15.21
C ASN A 182 -14.67 3.25 -15.71
N LEU A 183 -14.70 3.44 -17.03
CA LEU A 183 -14.94 4.72 -17.69
C LEU A 183 -16.19 5.43 -17.14
N GLN A 184 -17.28 4.70 -16.90
CA GLN A 184 -18.51 5.28 -16.34
C GLN A 184 -18.37 5.73 -14.87
N GLN A 185 -17.63 4.97 -14.06
CA GLN A 185 -17.30 5.35 -12.68
C GLN A 185 -16.40 6.61 -12.64
N LYS A 186 -15.44 6.71 -13.57
CA LYS A 186 -14.60 7.90 -13.73
C LYS A 186 -15.42 9.11 -14.14
N ALA A 187 -16.33 8.96 -15.10
CA ALA A 187 -17.22 10.03 -15.52
C ALA A 187 -18.14 10.51 -14.39
N ALA A 188 -18.68 9.60 -13.57
CA ALA A 188 -19.48 9.95 -12.40
C ALA A 188 -18.67 10.74 -11.34
N LEU A 189 -17.42 10.35 -11.06
CA LEU A 189 -16.52 11.10 -10.17
C LEU A 189 -16.15 12.47 -10.76
N CYS A 190 -15.87 12.55 -12.06
CA CYS A 190 -15.60 13.83 -12.72
C CYS A 190 -16.80 14.78 -12.63
N ALA A 191 -18.03 14.26 -12.80
CA ALA A 191 -19.25 15.04 -12.62
C ALA A 191 -19.40 15.56 -11.18
N LEU A 192 -19.08 14.74 -10.18
CA LEU A 192 -19.08 15.14 -8.77
C LEU A 192 -18.07 16.27 -8.49
N VAL A 193 -16.83 16.11 -8.98
CA VAL A 193 -15.76 17.11 -8.81
C VAL A 193 -16.09 18.41 -9.56
N ALA A 194 -16.65 18.31 -10.77
CA ALA A 194 -17.08 19.48 -11.54
C ALA A 194 -18.19 20.24 -10.81
N LEU A 195 -19.14 19.52 -10.20
CA LEU A 195 -20.20 20.12 -9.39
C LEU A 195 -19.65 20.81 -8.13
N GLU A 196 -18.71 20.18 -7.44
CA GLU A 196 -18.06 20.77 -6.26
C GLU A 196 -17.25 22.02 -6.63
N ASN A 197 -16.47 21.97 -7.70
CA ASN A 197 -15.72 23.11 -8.20
C ASN A 197 -16.64 24.26 -8.60
N ARG A 198 -17.75 23.98 -9.30
CA ARG A 198 -18.74 25.00 -9.65
C ARG A 198 -19.36 25.63 -8.39
N ASN A 199 -19.69 24.82 -7.40
CA ASN A 199 -20.23 25.30 -6.12
C ASN A 199 -19.21 26.15 -5.35
N ARG A 200 -17.93 25.77 -5.36
CA ARG A 200 -16.83 26.53 -4.76
C ARG A 200 -16.63 27.88 -5.45
N MET A 201 -16.67 27.91 -6.78
CA MET A 201 -16.58 29.14 -7.58
C MET A 201 -17.77 30.07 -7.36
N ALA A 202 -18.99 29.53 -7.30
CA ALA A 202 -20.19 30.32 -6.99
C ALA A 202 -20.11 30.96 -5.59
N ARG A 203 -19.60 30.23 -4.59
CA ARG A 203 -19.35 30.78 -3.24
C ARG A 203 -18.29 31.88 -3.27
N ALA A 204 -17.20 31.70 -4.01
CA ALA A 204 -16.14 32.71 -4.14
C ALA A 204 -16.65 34.00 -4.79
N ASN A 205 -17.49 33.91 -5.83
CA ASN A 205 -18.09 35.07 -6.49
C ASN A 205 -19.18 35.76 -5.65
N SER A 206 -19.85 35.04 -4.75
CA SER A 206 -20.92 35.60 -3.93
C SER A 206 -20.45 36.55 -2.81
N GLY A 207 -19.14 36.74 -2.63
CA GLY A 207 -18.56 37.68 -1.65
C GLY A 207 -18.88 37.38 -0.17
N LEU A 208 -19.65 36.34 0.13
CA LEU A 208 -20.07 36.01 1.48
C LEU A 208 -18.99 35.19 2.17
N SER A 209 -18.15 35.86 2.96
CA SER A 209 -17.24 35.23 3.93
C SER A 209 -18.07 34.47 4.96
N THR A 210 -18.26 33.17 4.74
CA THR A 210 -18.80 32.28 5.77
C THR A 210 -17.67 31.96 6.74
N THR A 211 -17.87 32.31 8.02
CA THR A 211 -16.95 31.91 9.08
C THR A 211 -16.79 30.38 9.08
N PRO A 212 -15.58 29.85 9.34
CA PRO A 212 -15.24 28.44 9.11
C PRO A 212 -16.14 27.44 9.87
N SER A 213 -16.87 27.89 10.89
CA SER A 213 -17.81 27.08 11.67
C SER A 213 -19.13 26.74 10.97
N LYS A 214 -19.46 27.36 9.82
CA LYS A 214 -20.70 27.11 9.05
C LYS A 214 -20.47 26.61 7.62
N SER A 215 -19.30 26.04 7.32
CA SER A 215 -19.06 25.37 6.03
C SER A 215 -19.73 23.99 6.01
N ALA A 216 -21.07 23.95 6.07
CA ALA A 216 -21.82 22.77 5.69
C ALA A 216 -21.69 22.62 4.17
N THR A 217 -20.72 21.82 3.72
CA THR A 217 -20.74 21.24 2.38
C THR A 217 -21.98 20.36 2.29
N LEU A 218 -23.11 20.95 1.90
CA LEU A 218 -24.32 20.23 1.53
C LEU A 218 -23.93 19.24 0.44
N ALA A 219 -23.86 17.96 0.82
CA ALA A 219 -23.58 16.89 -0.13
C ALA A 219 -24.66 16.93 -1.22
N PRO A 220 -24.27 16.92 -2.51
CA PRO A 220 -25.24 16.98 -3.58
C PRO A 220 -26.11 15.72 -3.59
N THR A 221 -27.42 15.90 -3.77
CA THR A 221 -28.33 14.77 -3.94
C THR A 221 -27.95 13.97 -5.18
N VAL A 222 -28.12 12.65 -5.13
CA VAL A 222 -27.86 11.72 -6.26
C VAL A 222 -28.54 12.18 -7.56
N LYS A 223 -29.73 12.80 -7.47
CA LYS A 223 -30.44 13.38 -8.61
C LYS A 223 -29.65 14.53 -9.28
N ILE A 224 -29.17 15.50 -8.51
CA ILE A 224 -28.40 16.64 -9.03
C ILE A 224 -27.11 16.15 -9.68
N LEU A 225 -26.48 15.13 -9.08
CA LEU A 225 -25.30 14.50 -9.63
C LEU A 225 -25.59 13.80 -10.96
N PHE A 226 -26.69 13.05 -11.07
CA PHE A 226 -27.12 12.40 -12.30
C PHE A 226 -27.42 13.39 -13.43
N ASP A 227 -28.13 14.48 -13.11
CA ASP A 227 -28.45 15.54 -14.09
C ASP A 227 -27.15 16.18 -14.63
N THR A 228 -26.20 16.46 -13.72
CA THR A 228 -24.88 17.02 -14.10
C THR A 228 -24.07 16.04 -14.94
N TYR A 229 -24.07 14.76 -14.58
CA TYR A 229 -23.41 13.70 -15.34
C TYR A 229 -23.98 13.59 -16.76
N THR A 230 -25.30 13.63 -16.90
CA THR A 230 -25.98 13.56 -18.21
C THR A 230 -25.57 14.73 -19.10
N ILE A 231 -25.57 15.95 -18.56
CA ILE A 231 -25.15 17.16 -19.29
C ILE A 231 -23.70 17.03 -19.78
N LEU A 232 -22.79 16.54 -18.92
CA LEU A 232 -21.37 16.37 -19.28
C LEU A 232 -21.18 15.30 -20.36
N CYS A 233 -21.90 14.17 -20.27
CA CYS A 233 -21.86 13.13 -21.29
C CYS A 233 -22.38 13.60 -22.64
N THR A 234 -23.48 14.36 -22.67
CA THR A 234 -24.04 14.90 -23.92
C THR A 234 -23.17 16.00 -24.53
N ARG A 235 -22.55 16.85 -23.70
CA ARG A 235 -21.71 17.95 -24.20
C ARG A 235 -20.44 17.45 -24.88
N ASP A 236 -19.76 16.50 -24.26
CA ASP A 236 -18.47 16.04 -24.78
C ASP A 236 -18.66 14.97 -25.88
N SER A 237 -19.88 14.43 -26.08
CA SER A 237 -20.22 13.39 -27.08
C SER A 237 -19.36 12.12 -27.04
N VAL A 238 -18.55 11.94 -25.97
CA VAL A 238 -17.63 10.81 -25.81
C VAL A 238 -18.36 9.59 -25.22
N LEU A 239 -19.42 9.79 -24.45
CA LEU A 239 -20.10 8.73 -23.67
C LEU A 239 -21.61 8.80 -23.84
N HIS A 240 -22.26 7.64 -24.01
CA HIS A 240 -23.71 7.54 -23.91
C HIS A 240 -24.13 7.66 -22.43
N PRO A 241 -25.08 8.54 -22.09
CA PRO A 241 -25.60 8.66 -20.73
C PRO A 241 -26.25 7.35 -20.26
N LEU A 242 -25.90 6.92 -19.06
CA LEU A 242 -26.54 5.78 -18.39
C LEU A 242 -27.99 6.08 -17.99
N SER A 243 -28.80 5.04 -17.82
CA SER A 243 -30.10 5.16 -17.18
C SER A 243 -29.98 5.51 -15.69
N SER A 244 -31.04 6.07 -15.09
CA SER A 244 -31.01 6.46 -13.67
C SER A 244 -30.78 5.27 -12.73
N SER A 245 -31.17 4.05 -13.11
CA SER A 245 -30.91 2.82 -12.34
C SER A 245 -29.46 2.40 -12.42
N GLU A 246 -28.88 2.34 -13.63
CA GLU A 246 -27.46 1.98 -13.82
C GLU A 246 -26.53 3.01 -13.17
N PHE A 247 -26.90 4.30 -13.22
CA PHE A 247 -26.13 5.33 -12.54
C PHE A 247 -26.10 5.15 -11.01
N ARG A 248 -27.22 4.73 -10.40
CA ARG A 248 -27.26 4.42 -8.96
C ARG A 248 -26.37 3.23 -8.61
N GLU A 249 -26.31 2.21 -9.46
CA GLU A 249 -25.40 1.09 -9.29
C GLU A 249 -23.93 1.52 -9.38
N VAL A 250 -23.61 2.42 -10.32
CA VAL A 250 -22.26 3.01 -10.44
C VAL A 250 -21.89 3.78 -9.17
N VAL A 251 -22.80 4.56 -8.60
CA VAL A 251 -22.58 5.28 -7.33
C VAL A 251 -22.41 4.31 -6.16
N GLY A 252 -23.23 3.26 -6.06
CA GLY A 252 -23.10 2.22 -5.03
C GLY A 252 -21.80 1.42 -5.15
N SER A 253 -21.31 1.21 -6.37
CA SER A 253 -19.99 0.62 -6.61
C SER A 253 -18.85 1.52 -6.14
N LEU A 254 -18.95 2.83 -6.39
CA LEU A 254 -17.98 3.82 -5.87
C LEU A 254 -17.97 3.91 -4.35
N GLU A 255 -19.13 3.74 -3.71
CA GLU A 255 -19.27 3.64 -2.26
C GLU A 255 -18.60 2.38 -1.70
N THR A 256 -18.82 1.23 -2.34
CA THR A 256 -18.18 -0.04 -1.96
C THR A 256 -16.65 0.04 -2.06
N LEU A 257 -16.13 0.82 -3.01
CA LEU A 257 -14.69 1.09 -3.14
C LEU A 257 -14.16 2.11 -2.11
N GLY A 258 -15.05 2.71 -1.30
CA GLY A 258 -14.73 3.72 -0.30
C GLY A 258 -14.25 5.04 -0.90
N LEU A 259 -14.62 5.33 -2.16
CA LEU A 259 -14.26 6.58 -2.85
C LEU A 259 -15.33 7.67 -2.68
N VAL A 260 -16.57 7.26 -2.44
CA VAL A 260 -17.71 8.14 -2.12
C VAL A 260 -18.35 7.60 -0.85
N SER A 261 -18.89 8.48 0.00
CA SER A 261 -19.66 8.07 1.18
C SER A 261 -21.00 8.80 1.15
N PRO A 262 -22.13 8.11 1.36
CA PRO A 262 -23.41 8.76 1.48
C PRO A 262 -23.43 9.59 2.76
N VAL A 263 -23.89 10.84 2.64
CA VAL A 263 -24.24 11.65 3.79
C VAL A 263 -25.73 11.45 4.01
N GLU A 264 -26.10 10.70 5.05
CA GLU A 264 -27.51 10.61 5.45
C GLU A 264 -28.00 12.01 5.85
N GLY A 265 -28.98 12.54 5.13
CA GLY A 265 -29.63 13.83 5.42
C GLY A 265 -30.47 13.83 6.70
N LYS A 266 -30.27 12.86 7.61
CA LYS A 266 -30.95 12.76 8.91
C LYS A 266 -30.12 13.41 10.02
N ALA A 267 -29.56 14.58 9.74
CA ALA A 267 -29.14 15.54 10.75
C ALA A 267 -30.18 16.66 10.86
N GLY A 268 -31.44 16.28 11.09
CA GLY A 268 -32.43 17.16 11.68
C GLY A 268 -32.26 17.13 13.19
N SER A 269 -31.84 18.27 13.75
CA SER A 269 -32.09 18.76 15.11
C SER A 269 -31.83 17.83 16.33
N PHE A 270 -31.00 18.34 17.24
CA PHE A 270 -30.75 17.90 18.63
C PHE A 270 -29.86 16.66 18.84
N ILE A 271 -28.55 16.85 18.68
CA ILE A 271 -27.62 16.30 19.69
C ILE A 271 -27.23 17.47 20.58
N ALA A 272 -27.90 17.57 21.73
CA ALA A 272 -27.41 18.36 22.84
C ALA A 272 -26.05 17.77 23.24
N GLN A 273 -24.97 18.47 22.89
CA GLN A 273 -23.70 18.28 23.56
C GLN A 273 -23.91 18.71 25.01
N THR A 274 -24.05 17.75 25.92
CA THR A 274 -23.86 18.01 27.34
C THR A 274 -22.37 18.26 27.58
N PRO A 275 -21.97 19.42 28.12
CA PRO A 275 -20.59 19.64 28.52
C PRO A 275 -20.33 18.84 29.81
N SER A 276 -19.23 18.08 29.83
CA SER A 276 -18.74 17.43 31.04
C SER A 276 -18.30 18.49 32.06
N LYS A 277 -18.77 18.34 33.30
CA LYS A 277 -18.02 18.72 34.50
C LYS A 277 -17.22 17.51 34.96
#